data_AF-A0AA44Q5I5-F1
#
_entry.id   AF-A0AA44Q5I5-F1
#
_cell.length_a   1.000
_cell.length_b   1.000
_cell.length_c   1.000
_cell.angle_alpha   90.00
_cell.angle_beta   90.00
_cell.angle_gamma   90.00
#
_symmetry.space_group_name_H-M   'P 1'
#
loop_
_entity.id
_entity.type
_entity.pdbx_description
1 polymer ?
#
loop_
_entity_poly.entity_id
_entity_poly.type
_entity_poly.pdbx_seq_one_letter_code
_entity_poly.pdbx_strand_id
1 'polypeptide(L)' 'SRGLGLRRGLADDMVVAPYATLLALMVSPQRACENLFRLQKNGACGEYGFYEALDYTPSRLATGQLYAVVQSW' A
#
# COMPACT_ATOMS: atom_id res chain seq x y z
N SER A 1 -10.40 11.71 31.61
CA SER A 1 -9.77 10.47 31.12
C SER A 1 -9.46 10.62 29.64
N ARG A 2 -8.20 10.86 29.27
CA ARG A 2 -7.76 10.95 27.87
C ARG A 2 -7.76 9.54 27.28
N GLY A 3 -8.87 9.17 26.64
CA GLY A 3 -8.97 7.91 25.90
C GLY A 3 -8.04 7.98 24.69
N LEU A 4 -7.12 7.02 24.60
CA LEU A 4 -6.32 6.77 23.41
C LEU A 4 -7.29 6.43 22.27
N GLY A 5 -7.59 7.43 21.44
CA GLY A 5 -8.32 7.26 20.20
C GLY A 5 -7.46 6.48 19.20
N LEU A 6 -7.44 5.16 19.33
CA LEU A 6 -7.13 4.29 18.21
C LEU A 6 -8.17 4.61 17.14
N ARG A 7 -7.78 5.43 16.15
CA ARG A 7 -8.64 5.88 15.06
C ARG A 7 -9.23 4.64 14.39
N ARG A 8 -10.53 4.42 14.60
CA ARG A 8 -11.32 3.43 13.86
C ARG A 8 -11.25 3.63 12.34
N GLY A 9 -10.78 4.78 11.86
CA GLY A 9 -10.59 5.12 10.45
C GLY A 9 -9.35 4.54 9.76
N LEU A 10 -8.42 3.85 10.44
CA LEU A 10 -7.29 3.20 9.74
C LEU A 10 -7.73 2.08 8.79
N ALA A 11 -8.88 1.44 9.07
CA ALA A 11 -9.48 0.47 8.16
C ALA A 11 -10.16 1.15 6.96
N ASP A 12 -10.60 2.40 7.13
CA ASP A 12 -11.22 3.19 6.06
C ASP A 12 -10.16 3.82 5.13
N ASP A 13 -8.96 4.14 5.64
CA ASP A 13 -7.82 4.68 4.88
C ASP A 13 -6.76 3.60 4.59
N MET A 14 -7.12 2.57 3.83
CA MET A 14 -6.24 1.42 3.55
C MET A 14 -5.30 1.71 2.36
N VAL A 15 -4.13 2.28 2.63
CA VAL A 15 -3.08 2.57 1.62
C VAL A 15 -1.87 1.65 1.80
N VAL A 16 -1.41 1.04 0.72
CA VAL A 16 -0.24 0.15 0.70
C VAL A 16 0.87 0.77 -0.13
N ALA A 17 2.03 1.02 0.48
CA ALA A 17 3.19 1.62 -0.16
C ALA A 17 4.35 0.60 -0.34
N PRO A 18 4.71 0.20 -1.57
CA PRO A 18 5.84 -0.70 -1.83
C PRO A 18 7.18 -0.21 -1.25
N TYR A 19 7.38 1.11 -1.20
CA TYR A 19 8.61 1.71 -0.67
C TYR A 19 8.87 1.34 0.79
N ALA A 20 7.84 1.24 1.63
CA ALA A 20 8.00 0.79 3.00
C ALA A 20 8.57 -0.65 3.07
N THR A 21 8.21 -1.50 2.10
CA THR A 21 8.74 -2.87 2.00
C THR A 21 10.19 -2.88 1.50
N LEU A 22 10.56 -1.98 0.59
CA LEU A 22 11.95 -1.81 0.15
C LEU A 22 12.86 -1.40 1.32
N LEU A 23 12.42 -0.45 2.16
CA LEU A 23 13.17 -0.06 3.36
C LEU A 23 13.36 -1.23 4.34
N ALA A 24 12.35 -2.11 4.43
CA ALA A 24 12.41 -3.29 5.29
C ALA A 24 13.43 -4.34 4.82
N LEU A 25 13.98 -4.26 3.60
CA LEU A 25 15.04 -5.16 3.12
C LEU A 25 16.26 -5.15 4.04
N MET A 26 16.58 -4.00 4.65
CA MET A 26 17.72 -3.87 5.56
C MET A 26 17.50 -4.57 6.91
N VAL A 27 16.26 -4.92 7.24
CA VAL A 27 15.87 -5.50 8.54
C VAL A 27 15.48 -6.97 8.39
N SER A 28 14.67 -7.30 7.39
CA SER A 28 14.22 -8.67 7.11
C SER A 28 14.14 -8.92 5.61
N PRO A 29 15.27 -9.27 4.97
CA PRO A 29 15.37 -9.40 3.52
C PRO A 29 14.37 -10.39 2.94
N GLN A 30 14.26 -11.59 3.52
CA GLN A 30 13.40 -12.65 2.96
C GLN A 30 11.92 -12.24 2.98
N ARG A 31 11.43 -11.72 4.11
CA ARG A 31 10.03 -11.27 4.23
C ARG A 31 9.74 -10.06 3.35
N ALA A 32 10.68 -9.13 3.24
CA ALA A 32 10.54 -7.98 2.36
C ALA A 32 10.45 -8.41 0.89
N CYS A 33 11.32 -9.32 0.43
CA CYS A 33 11.25 -9.87 -0.92
C CYS A 33 9.94 -10.60 -1.18
N GLU A 34 9.50 -11.48 -0.27
CA GLU A 34 8.20 -12.18 -0.39
C GLU A 34 7.04 -11.19 -0.53
N ASN A 35 7.06 -10.10 0.25
CA ASN A 35 6.02 -9.10 0.18
C ASN A 35 6.10 -8.28 -1.13
N LEU A 36 7.28 -7.93 -1.62
CA LEU A 36 7.45 -7.27 -2.91
C LEU A 36 6.89 -8.11 -4.06
N PHE A 37 7.10 -9.43 -4.05
CA PHE A 37 6.50 -10.33 -5.03
C PHE A 37 4.97 -10.36 -4.95
N ARG A 38 4.39 -10.32 -3.75
CA ARG A 38 2.93 -10.24 -3.57
C ARG A 38 2.38 -8.89 -4.06
N LEU A 39 3.05 -7.79 -3.75
CA LEU A 39 2.68 -6.46 -4.20
C LEU A 39 2.71 -6.36 -5.73
N GLN A 40 3.76 -6.88 -6.36
CA GLN A 40 3.84 -6.96 -7.82
C GLN A 40 2.67 -7.75 -8.41
N LYS A 41 2.35 -8.92 -7.86
CA LYS A 41 1.19 -9.72 -8.29
C LYS A 41 -0.15 -9.01 -8.11
N ASN A 42 -0.24 -8.12 -7.12
CA ASN A 42 -1.43 -7.31 -6.85
C ASN A 42 -1.47 -6.00 -7.64
N GLY A 43 -0.59 -5.82 -8.63
CA GLY A 43 -0.62 -4.66 -9.53
C GLY A 43 0.07 -3.42 -8.99
N ALA A 44 0.91 -3.54 -7.96
CA ALA A 44 1.69 -2.42 -7.42
C ALA A 44 2.90 -2.04 -8.29
N CYS A 45 3.11 -2.68 -9.44
CA CYS A 45 4.26 -2.47 -10.32
C CYS A 45 3.78 -2.29 -11.78
N GLY A 46 4.19 -1.21 -12.41
CA GLY A 46 3.93 -0.88 -13.81
C GLY A 46 5.20 -0.89 -14.66
N GLU A 47 5.15 -0.20 -15.81
CA GLU A 47 6.25 -0.13 -16.78
C GLU A 47 7.57 0.40 -16.17
N TYR A 48 7.46 1.38 -15.27
CA TYR A 48 8.61 2.05 -14.65
C TYR A 48 8.94 1.54 -13.25
N GLY A 49 8.41 0.36 -12.87
CA GLY A 49 8.63 -0.25 -11.55
C GLY A 49 7.46 -0.03 -10.60
N PHE A 50 7.75 -0.09 -9.29
CA PHE A 50 6.73 0.02 -8.25
C PHE A 50 6.12 1.42 -8.20
N TYR A 51 4.79 1.47 -8.11
CA TYR A 51 4.05 2.70 -7.84
C TYR A 51 4.31 3.20 -6.41
N GLU A 52 4.01 4.47 -6.16
CA GLU A 52 4.16 5.06 -4.83
C GLU A 52 3.23 4.38 -3.82
N ALA A 53 1.98 4.13 -4.22
CA ALA A 53 1.00 3.42 -3.41
C ALA A 53 -0.14 2.81 -4.24
N LEU A 54 -0.78 1.80 -3.65
CA LEU A 54 -2.14 1.36 -3.98
C LEU A 54 -3.08 1.82 -2.86
N ASP A 55 -4.09 2.63 -3.21
CA ASP A 55 -5.11 3.11 -2.28
C ASP A 55 -6.39 2.25 -2.43
N TYR A 56 -6.73 1.52 -1.38
CA TYR A 56 -7.93 0.67 -1.29
C TYR A 56 -9.09 1.37 -0.57
N THR A 57 -8.96 2.65 -0.22
CA THR A 57 -9.98 3.43 0.49
C THR A 57 -11.28 3.47 -0.32
N PRO A 58 -12.37 2.80 0.14
CA PRO A 58 -13.57 2.61 -0.70
C PRO A 58 -14.21 3.91 -1.18
N SER A 59 -14.15 4.97 -0.36
CA SER A 59 -14.72 6.28 -0.69
C SER A 59 -13.97 7.03 -1.80
N ARG A 60 -12.76 6.59 -2.16
CA ARG A 60 -11.92 7.17 -3.22
C ARG A 60 -11.93 6.35 -4.51
N LEU A 61 -12.60 5.21 -4.53
CA LEU A 61 -12.66 4.32 -5.70
C LEU A 61 -13.86 4.67 -6.58
N ALA A 62 -13.63 4.71 -7.90
CA ALA A 62 -14.74 4.73 -8.86
C ALA A 62 -15.42 3.35 -8.92
N THR A 63 -16.66 3.32 -9.40
CA THR A 63 -17.45 2.09 -9.53
C THR A 63 -16.67 1.02 -10.33
N GLY A 64 -16.45 -0.13 -9.70
CA GLY A 64 -15.76 -1.27 -10.30
C GLY A 64 -14.23 -1.25 -10.14
N GLN A 65 -13.63 -0.22 -9.54
CA GLN A 65 -12.22 -0.26 -9.17
C GLN A 65 -11.99 -1.05 -7.89
N LEU A 66 -10.94 -1.87 -7.88
CA LEU A 66 -10.49 -2.59 -6.69
C LEU A 66 -9.51 -1.77 -5.84
N TYR A 67 -8.78 -0.85 -6.48
CA TYR A 67 -7.86 0.11 -5.87
C TYR A 67 -7.58 1.26 -6.85
N ALA A 68 -7.04 2.36 -6.35
CA ALA A 68 -6.46 3.44 -7.15
C ALA A 68 -4.93 3.40 -7.07
N VAL A 69 -4.26 3.67 -8.19
CA VAL A 69 -2.80 3.80 -8.24
C VAL A 69 -2.43 5.24 -7.90
N VAL A 70 -1.46 5.42 -7.01
CA VAL A 70 -0.87 6.73 -6.66
C VAL A 70 0.52 6.82 -7.28
N GLN A 71 0.76 7.88 -8.06
CA GLN A 71 2.04 8.22 -8.66
C GLN A 71 2.09 9.71 -9.03
N SER A 72 3.27 10.32 -8.96
CA SER A 72 3.54 11.68 -9.46
C SER A 72 3.97 11.63 -10.93
N TRP A 73 3.51 12.59 -11.76
CA TRP A 73 3.84 12.70 -13.19
C TRP A 73 5.01 13.65 -13.44
#